data_AF-A0A0C3PKP0-F1
#
_entry.id   AF-A0A0C3PKP0-F1
#
_cell.length_a   1.000
_cell.length_b   1.000
_cell.length_c   1.000
_cell.angle_alpha   90.00
_cell.angle_beta   90.00
_cell.angle_gamma   90.00
#
_symmetry.space_group_name_H-M   'P 1'
#
loop_
_entity.id
_entity.type
_entity.pdbx_description
1 polymer ?
#
loop_
_entity_poly.entity_id
_entity_poly.type
_entity_poly.pdbx_seq_one_letter_code
_entity_poly.pdbx_strand_id
1 'polypeptide(L)'
;MVNWESPAVITVCLRVQDKLTIFFSGIYMWHFLITLRHVEFPLLTGKLAWRWSYVYYLAARYLMIGTQIPLHQVTQPKVFEAMAIAGCLITVFATGNLLLRTIAVWNNHRIVQVALVLLGVGHWVVALAVAIPPIVKTAGNFAPAGNNPKTISSISIVPWFLYSFILDFVIVVMTVYGLFLQRAARSTRLWKSLYRHGIIYYVVTVAVNLPMLIFAWSTQSACLIGAFSIPGLTVSVMASSRAVTSLLELPEKSDMRRPHIQERMNVDISAFRSERLSTNINLSLSFSSLHSMRARN
;
A
#
# COMPACT_ATOMS: atom_id res chain seq x y z
N MET A 1 25.68 -26.82 17.51
CA MET A 1 25.00 -25.60 17.00
C MET A 1 25.65 -25.22 15.68
N VAL A 2 24.87 -24.79 14.68
CA VAL A 2 25.39 -24.42 13.34
C VAL A 2 26.21 -23.13 13.47
N ASN A 3 27.44 -23.13 12.95
CA ASN A 3 28.27 -21.91 12.92
C ASN A 3 27.88 -21.05 11.70
N TRP A 4 27.01 -20.06 11.94
CA TRP A 4 26.52 -19.10 10.95
C TRP A 4 27.58 -18.11 10.46
N GLU A 5 28.76 -18.09 11.08
CA GLU A 5 29.88 -17.22 10.73
C GLU A 5 30.96 -17.95 9.92
N SER A 6 30.77 -19.25 9.64
CA SER A 6 31.73 -19.99 8.82
C SER A 6 31.77 -19.41 7.39
N PRO A 7 32.96 -19.25 6.78
CA PRO A 7 33.09 -18.68 5.43
C PRO A 7 32.28 -19.42 4.37
N ALA A 8 32.13 -20.74 4.53
CA ALA A 8 31.31 -21.58 3.66
C ALA A 8 29.83 -21.20 3.72
N VAL A 9 29.27 -21.01 4.92
CA VAL A 9 27.88 -20.59 5.12
C VAL A 9 27.65 -19.19 4.59
N ILE A 10 28.55 -18.24 4.87
CA ILE A 10 28.44 -16.87 4.36
C ILE A 10 28.40 -16.85 2.83
N THR A 11 29.25 -17.63 2.17
CA THR A 11 29.28 -17.73 0.69
C THR A 11 27.97 -18.27 0.13
N VAL A 12 27.39 -19.28 0.77
CA VAL A 12 26.07 -19.82 0.38
C VAL A 12 24.98 -18.79 0.61
N CYS A 13 24.98 -18.11 1.75
CA CYS A 13 24.00 -17.07 2.07
C CYS A 13 24.05 -15.91 1.06
N LEU A 14 25.25 -15.46 0.65
CA LEU A 14 25.40 -14.40 -0.35
C LEU A 14 24.79 -14.79 -1.69
N ARG A 15 25.04 -16.04 -2.13
CA ARG A 15 24.42 -16.57 -3.37
C ARG A 15 22.90 -16.63 -3.25
N VAL A 16 22.38 -17.08 -2.11
CA VAL A 16 20.92 -17.12 -1.86
C VAL A 16 20.35 -15.71 -1.86
N GLN A 17 21.00 -14.77 -1.19
CA GLN A 17 20.62 -13.36 -1.15
C GLN A 17 20.57 -12.76 -2.56
N ASP A 18 21.56 -13.01 -3.42
CA ASP A 18 21.56 -12.53 -4.81
C ASP A 18 20.35 -13.07 -5.58
N LYS A 19 20.05 -14.37 -5.45
CA LYS A 19 18.89 -14.99 -6.12
C LYS A 19 17.56 -14.43 -5.59
N LEU A 20 17.43 -14.25 -4.28
CA LEU A 20 16.26 -13.63 -3.67
C LEU A 20 16.10 -12.19 -4.14
N THR A 21 17.19 -11.43 -4.21
CA THR A 21 17.18 -10.04 -4.69
C THR A 21 16.60 -9.98 -6.10
N ILE A 22 17.14 -10.77 -7.03
CA ILE A 22 16.67 -10.81 -8.43
C ILE A 22 15.19 -11.23 -8.51
N PHE A 23 14.80 -12.24 -7.74
CA PHE A 23 13.42 -12.74 -7.74
C PHE A 23 12.41 -11.69 -7.23
N PHE A 24 12.68 -11.10 -6.05
CA PHE A 24 11.81 -10.07 -5.47
C PHE A 24 11.86 -8.75 -6.26
N SER A 25 13.00 -8.44 -6.90
CA SER A 25 13.11 -7.34 -7.86
C SER A 25 12.12 -7.52 -9.01
N GLY A 26 12.08 -8.72 -9.62
CA GLY A 26 11.14 -9.03 -10.69
C GLY A 26 9.67 -8.92 -10.25
N ILE A 27 9.33 -9.45 -9.08
CA ILE A 27 7.98 -9.33 -8.50
C ILE A 27 7.61 -7.86 -8.29
N TYR A 28 8.52 -7.08 -7.71
CA TYR A 28 8.27 -5.68 -7.43
C TYR A 28 8.17 -4.85 -8.71
N MET A 29 9.03 -5.10 -9.69
CA MET A 29 8.99 -4.43 -11.00
C MET A 29 7.67 -4.71 -11.70
N TRP A 30 7.21 -5.97 -11.70
CA TRP A 30 5.90 -6.34 -12.22
C TRP A 30 4.76 -5.58 -11.52
N HIS A 31 4.79 -5.53 -10.19
CA HIS A 31 3.81 -4.77 -9.40
C HIS A 31 3.83 -3.27 -9.76
N PHE A 32 5.02 -2.69 -9.91
CA PHE A 32 5.20 -1.30 -10.27
C PHE A 32 4.65 -0.99 -11.67
N LEU A 33 4.98 -1.80 -12.68
CA LEU A 33 4.51 -1.63 -14.06
C LEU A 33 2.99 -1.66 -14.17
N ILE A 34 2.32 -2.58 -13.46
CA ILE A 34 0.85 -2.63 -13.44
C ILE A 34 0.28 -1.33 -12.87
N THR A 35 0.89 -0.81 -11.80
CA THR A 35 0.46 0.43 -11.11
C THR A 35 0.82 1.73 -11.79
N LEU A 36 1.82 1.70 -12.69
CA LEU A 36 2.38 2.88 -13.33
C LEU A 36 1.31 3.68 -14.09
N ARG A 37 0.48 2.99 -14.88
CA ARG A 37 -0.50 3.62 -15.75
C ARG A 37 -1.67 4.25 -14.99
N HIS A 38 -2.13 3.62 -13.91
CA HIS A 38 -3.38 4.01 -13.24
C HIS A 38 -3.19 4.87 -11.99
N VAL A 39 -2.03 4.82 -11.33
CA VAL A 39 -1.77 5.63 -10.12
C VAL A 39 -0.64 6.63 -10.34
N GLU A 40 0.53 6.16 -10.76
CA GLU A 40 1.73 6.99 -10.82
C GLU A 40 1.60 8.10 -11.86
N PHE A 41 1.11 7.79 -13.06
CA PHE A 41 0.99 8.76 -14.12
C PHE A 41 -0.02 9.89 -13.78
N PRO A 42 -1.22 9.62 -13.25
CA PRO A 42 -2.11 10.67 -12.74
C PRO A 42 -1.55 11.50 -11.58
N LEU A 43 -0.79 10.89 -10.65
CA LEU A 43 -0.14 11.62 -9.56
C LEU A 43 0.95 12.57 -10.10
N LEU A 44 1.80 12.08 -10.99
CA LEU A 44 2.91 12.84 -11.55
C LEU A 44 2.42 13.97 -12.48
N THR A 45 1.33 13.74 -13.22
CA THR A 45 0.70 14.76 -14.08
C THR A 45 -0.14 15.78 -13.31
N GLY A 46 -0.18 15.72 -11.97
CA GLY A 46 -0.89 16.69 -11.14
C GLY A 46 -2.41 16.62 -11.26
N LYS A 47 -2.96 15.54 -11.84
CA LYS A 47 -4.41 15.35 -11.96
C LYS A 47 -5.08 15.01 -10.63
N LEU A 48 -4.30 14.67 -9.60
CA LEU A 48 -4.76 14.41 -8.25
C LEU A 48 -4.36 15.56 -7.31
N ALA A 49 -5.31 16.01 -6.47
CA ALA A 49 -5.03 17.00 -5.44
C ALA A 49 -3.94 16.50 -4.48
N TRP A 50 -2.90 17.30 -4.29
CA TRP A 50 -1.74 16.93 -3.48
C TRP A 50 -2.13 16.62 -2.03
N ARG A 51 -1.60 15.51 -1.49
CA ARG A 51 -1.76 15.10 -0.10
C ARG A 51 -0.41 14.62 0.44
N TRP A 52 -0.10 14.95 1.69
CA TRP A 52 1.13 14.52 2.35
C TRP A 52 1.33 12.99 2.38
N SER A 53 0.24 12.21 2.34
CA SER A 53 0.30 10.76 2.19
C SER A 53 0.96 10.29 0.90
N TYR A 54 0.94 11.10 -0.16
CA TYR A 54 1.59 10.75 -1.43
C TYR A 54 3.10 10.86 -1.36
N VAL A 55 3.66 11.69 -0.46
CA VAL A 55 5.10 11.78 -0.27
C VAL A 55 5.65 10.45 0.24
N TYR A 56 5.04 9.91 1.30
CA TYR A 56 5.43 8.61 1.86
C TYR A 56 5.23 7.48 0.85
N TYR A 57 4.15 7.54 0.06
CA TYR A 57 3.85 6.55 -0.97
C TYR A 57 4.89 6.55 -2.09
N LEU A 58 5.15 7.72 -2.70
CA LEU A 58 6.10 7.85 -3.81
C LEU A 58 7.54 7.60 -3.34
N ALA A 59 7.92 8.13 -2.17
CA ALA A 59 9.27 7.94 -1.63
C ALA A 59 9.61 6.46 -1.42
N ALA A 60 8.72 5.69 -0.77
CA ALA A 60 8.93 4.25 -0.59
C ALA A 60 9.12 3.53 -1.94
N ARG A 61 8.29 3.86 -2.94
CA ARG A 61 8.30 3.17 -4.23
C ARG A 61 9.51 3.50 -5.08
N TYR A 62 9.86 4.78 -5.22
CA TYR A 62 11.00 5.21 -6.02
C TYR A 62 12.33 4.82 -5.37
N LEU A 63 12.44 4.89 -4.04
CA LEU A 63 13.62 4.36 -3.35
C LEU A 63 13.75 2.85 -3.58
N MET A 64 12.64 2.09 -3.51
CA MET A 64 12.66 0.66 -3.80
C MET A 64 13.16 0.38 -5.22
N ILE A 65 12.70 1.13 -6.24
CA ILE A 65 13.23 1.00 -7.62
C ILE A 65 14.71 1.38 -7.68
N GLY A 66 15.10 2.47 -7.01
CA GLY A 66 16.48 2.93 -6.96
C GLY A 66 17.43 1.86 -6.41
N THR A 67 17.00 1.09 -5.40
CA THR A 67 17.80 -0.04 -4.87
C THR A 67 17.95 -1.21 -5.85
N GLN A 68 17.13 -1.30 -6.91
CA GLN A 68 17.23 -2.34 -7.93
C GLN A 68 18.16 -1.99 -9.10
N ILE A 69 18.60 -0.73 -9.24
CA ILE A 69 19.49 -0.32 -10.33
C ILE A 69 20.93 -0.85 -10.13
N PRO A 70 21.54 -0.75 -8.94
CA PRO A 70 22.94 -1.16 -8.74
C PRO A 70 23.14 -2.66 -8.47
N LEU A 71 22.27 -3.55 -8.97
CA LEU A 71 22.31 -5.00 -8.68
C LEU A 71 23.65 -5.69 -9.02
N HIS A 72 24.50 -5.08 -9.85
CA HIS A 72 25.84 -5.59 -10.17
C HIS A 72 27.00 -4.85 -9.50
N GLN A 73 26.72 -3.79 -8.74
CA GLN A 73 27.72 -2.94 -8.08
C GLN A 73 27.69 -3.05 -6.55
N VAL A 74 26.93 -3.99 -5.98
CA VAL A 74 26.81 -4.21 -4.53
C VAL A 74 28.15 -4.52 -3.87
N THR A 75 29.14 -4.99 -4.63
CA THR A 75 30.50 -5.23 -4.16
C THR A 75 31.27 -3.95 -3.83
N GLN A 76 30.82 -2.78 -4.29
CA GLN A 76 31.41 -1.51 -3.92
C GLN A 76 30.90 -1.07 -2.54
N PRO A 77 31.79 -0.75 -1.58
CA PRO A 77 31.39 -0.45 -0.20
C PRO A 77 30.42 0.74 -0.09
N LYS A 78 30.65 1.79 -0.89
CA LYS A 78 29.77 2.97 -0.92
C LYS A 78 28.38 2.68 -1.50
N VAL A 79 28.30 1.77 -2.47
CA VAL A 79 27.02 1.36 -3.06
C VAL A 79 26.23 0.52 -2.07
N PHE A 80 26.89 -0.43 -1.38
CA PHE A 80 26.28 -1.20 -0.31
C PHE A 80 25.75 -0.30 0.81
N GLU A 81 26.55 0.68 1.26
CA GLU A 81 26.13 1.66 2.26
C GLU A 81 24.86 2.40 1.85
N ALA A 82 24.86 2.96 0.63
CA ALA A 82 23.73 3.70 0.10
C ALA A 82 22.47 2.81 -0.02
N MET A 83 22.62 1.55 -0.43
CA MET A 83 21.52 0.59 -0.51
C MET A 83 20.97 0.21 0.87
N ALA A 84 21.84 0.02 1.86
CA ALA A 84 21.43 -0.31 3.23
C ALA A 84 20.68 0.88 3.87
N ILE A 85 21.19 2.11 3.71
CA ILE A 85 20.50 3.33 4.15
C ILE A 85 19.16 3.48 3.42
N ALA A 86 19.13 3.27 2.10
CA ALA A 86 17.90 3.29 1.33
C ALA A 86 16.90 2.24 1.84
N GLY A 87 17.34 1.04 2.20
CA GLY A 87 16.51 0.00 2.82
C GLY A 87 15.86 0.46 4.13
N CYS A 88 16.62 1.12 5.00
CA CYS A 88 16.07 1.73 6.22
C CYS A 88 15.01 2.79 5.88
N LEU A 89 15.30 3.70 4.95
CA LEU A 89 14.36 4.75 4.53
C LEU A 89 13.09 4.17 3.92
N ILE A 90 13.21 3.19 3.03
CA ILE A 90 12.06 2.48 2.42
C ILE A 90 11.17 1.89 3.52
N THR A 91 11.77 1.30 4.56
CA THR A 91 11.02 0.76 5.71
C THR A 91 10.25 1.86 6.43
N VAL A 92 10.91 2.99 6.78
CA VAL A 92 10.24 4.12 7.44
C VAL A 92 9.10 4.67 6.58
N PHE A 93 9.31 4.83 5.27
CA PHE A 93 8.26 5.34 4.38
C PHE A 93 7.10 4.35 4.23
N ALA A 94 7.38 3.05 4.12
CA ALA A 94 6.36 2.00 4.04
C ALA A 94 5.52 1.95 5.33
N THR A 95 6.15 1.93 6.51
CA THR A 95 5.45 1.98 7.80
C THR A 95 4.69 3.29 7.97
N GLY A 96 5.26 4.42 7.57
CA GLY A 96 4.60 5.74 7.58
C GLY A 96 3.32 5.78 6.74
N ASN A 97 3.28 5.14 5.57
CA ASN A 97 2.06 4.99 4.78
C ASN A 97 0.94 4.26 5.54
N LEU A 98 1.29 3.19 6.25
CA LEU A 98 0.36 2.41 7.05
C LEU A 98 -0.12 3.22 8.27
N LEU A 99 0.78 3.96 8.89
CA LEU A 99 0.49 4.86 10.00
C LEU A 99 -0.50 5.96 9.60
N LEU A 100 -0.26 6.67 8.49
CA LEU A 100 -1.14 7.73 7.98
C LEU A 100 -2.55 7.21 7.70
N ARG A 101 -2.66 6.00 7.15
CA ARG A 101 -3.95 5.33 6.96
C ARG A 101 -4.64 5.05 8.29
N THR A 102 -3.89 4.57 9.28
CA THR A 102 -4.43 4.29 10.62
C THR A 102 -4.94 5.58 11.27
N ILE A 103 -4.19 6.67 11.17
CA ILE A 103 -4.61 8.00 11.65
C ILE A 103 -5.93 8.42 10.99
N ALA A 104 -6.07 8.22 9.67
CA ALA A 104 -7.31 8.53 8.96
C ALA A 104 -8.51 7.69 9.43
N VAL A 105 -8.29 6.41 9.79
CA VAL A 105 -9.34 5.57 10.40
C VAL A 105 -9.76 6.16 11.75
N TRP A 106 -8.82 6.65 12.56
CA TRP A 106 -9.09 7.19 13.89
C TRP A 106 -9.42 8.69 13.91
N ASN A 107 -10.03 9.23 12.84
CA ASN A 107 -10.26 10.67 12.67
C ASN A 107 -11.01 11.36 13.83
N ASN A 108 -11.81 10.61 14.60
CA ASN A 108 -12.61 11.15 15.71
C ASN A 108 -11.90 11.13 17.08
N HIS A 109 -10.74 10.46 17.22
CA HIS A 109 -10.06 10.29 18.52
C HIS A 109 -8.66 10.93 18.50
N ARG A 110 -8.59 12.21 18.88
CA ARG A 110 -7.33 13.00 18.85
C ARG A 110 -6.19 12.37 19.66
N ILE A 111 -6.49 11.76 20.80
CA ILE A 111 -5.47 11.11 21.65
C ILE A 111 -4.76 9.98 20.89
N VAL A 112 -5.52 9.14 20.17
CA VAL A 112 -4.97 8.04 19.37
C VAL A 112 -4.14 8.58 18.20
N GLN A 113 -4.60 9.65 17.57
CA GLN A 113 -3.84 10.30 16.48
C GLN A 113 -2.50 10.84 16.97
N VAL A 114 -2.49 11.56 18.10
CA VAL A 114 -1.25 12.09 18.69
C VAL A 114 -0.30 10.94 19.05
N ALA A 115 -0.81 9.87 19.66
CA ALA A 115 -0.01 8.69 19.97
C ALA A 115 0.60 8.04 18.71
N LEU A 116 -0.17 7.88 17.64
CA LEU A 116 0.32 7.33 16.36
C LEU A 116 1.38 8.25 15.72
N VAL A 117 1.16 9.57 15.72
CA VAL A 117 2.15 10.53 15.20
C VAL A 117 3.45 10.44 16.00
N LEU A 118 3.38 10.37 17.33
CA LEU A 118 4.56 10.20 18.18
C LEU A 118 5.31 8.89 17.88
N LEU A 119 4.60 7.78 17.67
CA LEU A 119 5.21 6.52 17.26
C LEU A 119 5.91 6.61 15.90
N GLY A 120 5.31 7.33 14.94
CA GLY A 120 5.91 7.59 13.63
C GLY A 120 7.16 8.46 13.70
N VAL A 121 7.14 9.52 14.52
CA VAL A 121 8.35 10.34 14.80
C VAL A 121 9.41 9.49 15.49
N GLY A 122 9.02 8.64 16.44
CA GLY A 122 9.91 7.68 17.08
C GLY A 122 10.58 6.75 16.06
N HIS A 123 9.86 6.31 15.01
CA HIS A 123 10.43 5.45 13.97
C HIS A 123 11.55 6.15 13.19
N TRP A 124 11.37 7.42 12.85
CA TRP A 124 12.42 8.25 12.24
C TRP A 124 13.62 8.39 13.16
N VAL A 125 13.39 8.67 14.45
CA VAL A 125 14.48 8.80 15.43
C VAL A 125 15.26 7.50 15.55
N VAL A 126 14.61 6.35 15.66
CA VAL A 126 15.28 5.05 15.73
C VAL A 126 16.04 4.74 14.43
N ALA A 127 15.49 5.09 13.26
CA ALA A 127 16.20 4.93 12.00
C ALA A 127 17.52 5.73 11.98
N LEU A 128 17.46 7.01 12.34
CA LEU A 128 18.60 7.93 12.28
C LEU A 128 19.63 7.69 13.40
N ALA A 129 19.19 7.33 14.60
CA ALA A 129 20.05 7.19 15.78
C ALA A 129 20.57 5.77 15.99
N VAL A 130 19.85 4.74 15.53
CA VAL A 130 20.17 3.34 15.81
C VAL A 130 20.53 2.56 14.54
N ALA A 131 19.76 2.71 13.46
CA ALA A 131 19.94 1.89 12.26
C ALA A 131 21.07 2.38 11.35
N ILE A 132 21.08 3.67 11.00
CA ILE A 132 22.03 4.25 10.04
C ILE A 132 23.47 4.35 10.58
N PRO A 133 23.73 4.78 11.84
CA PRO A 133 25.10 4.94 12.33
C PRO A 133 25.98 3.69 12.25
N PRO A 134 25.51 2.47 12.61
CA PRO A 134 26.33 1.28 12.45
C PRO A 134 26.57 0.94 10.97
N ILE A 135 25.64 1.24 10.06
CA ILE A 135 25.83 1.02 8.61
C ILE A 135 26.98 1.89 8.08
N VAL A 136 26.96 3.19 8.37
CA VAL A 136 27.99 4.15 7.93
C VAL A 136 29.37 3.78 8.51
N LYS A 137 29.41 3.37 9.78
CA LYS A 137 30.67 2.96 10.45
C LYS A 137 31.25 1.65 9.91
N THR A 138 30.42 0.78 9.35
CA THR A 138 30.85 -0.57 8.91
C THR A 138 31.07 -0.67 7.41
N ALA A 139 30.43 0.17 6.60
CA ALA A 139 30.56 0.15 5.15
C ALA A 139 32.01 0.39 4.64
N GLY A 140 32.85 1.05 5.43
CA GLY A 140 34.28 1.21 5.13
C GLY A 140 35.14 -0.06 5.29
N ASN A 141 34.58 -1.18 5.78
CA ASN A 141 35.34 -2.36 6.21
C ASN A 141 35.05 -3.65 5.41
N PHE A 142 34.40 -3.57 4.25
CA PHE A 142 34.33 -4.72 3.33
C PHE A 142 35.70 -4.96 2.65
N ALA A 143 36.70 -5.39 3.43
CA ALA A 143 37.95 -5.90 2.91
C ALA A 143 37.73 -7.36 2.48
N PRO A 144 37.80 -7.69 1.17
CA PRO A 144 37.78 -9.06 0.75
C PRO A 144 39.10 -9.71 1.18
N ALA A 145 39.00 -10.67 2.10
CA ALA A 145 40.09 -11.57 2.51
C ALA A 145 41.39 -10.87 2.98
N GLY A 146 41.51 -10.63 4.29
CA GLY A 146 42.83 -10.41 4.88
C GLY A 146 42.81 -9.63 6.19
N ASN A 147 43.06 -10.33 7.29
CA ASN A 147 43.70 -9.80 8.50
C ASN A 147 42.91 -8.85 9.39
N ASN A 148 41.59 -8.99 9.51
CA ASN A 148 40.84 -8.89 10.79
C ASN A 148 39.35 -8.76 10.46
N PRO A 149 38.52 -9.80 10.66
CA PRO A 149 37.08 -9.60 10.67
C PRO A 149 36.77 -8.75 11.90
N LYS A 150 36.66 -7.43 11.73
CA LYS A 150 35.94 -6.63 12.73
C LYS A 150 34.49 -7.06 12.61
N THR A 151 34.14 -8.06 13.42
CA THR A 151 32.78 -8.55 13.62
C THR A 151 31.92 -7.31 13.80
N ILE A 152 30.97 -7.13 12.88
CA ILE A 152 29.89 -6.17 13.09
C ILE A 152 29.31 -6.59 14.44
N SER A 153 29.44 -5.74 15.46
CA SER A 153 28.74 -5.95 16.72
C SER A 153 27.25 -5.72 16.42
N SER A 154 26.61 -6.74 15.83
CA SER A 154 25.24 -6.72 15.29
C SER A 154 24.19 -6.46 16.38
N ILE A 155 24.61 -6.49 17.66
CA ILE A 155 23.85 -6.02 18.82
C ILE A 155 23.29 -4.60 18.60
N SER A 156 23.93 -3.75 17.78
CA SER A 156 23.45 -2.38 17.55
C SER A 156 22.22 -2.26 16.63
N ILE A 157 21.94 -3.21 15.73
CA ILE A 157 20.82 -3.08 14.76
C ILE A 157 19.55 -3.83 15.17
N VAL A 158 19.65 -4.75 16.13
CA VAL A 158 18.49 -5.50 16.66
C VAL A 158 17.37 -4.58 17.17
N PRO A 159 17.65 -3.49 17.91
CA PRO A 159 16.60 -2.60 18.39
C PRO A 159 15.80 -1.94 17.25
N TRP A 160 16.44 -1.69 16.09
CA TRP A 160 15.76 -1.16 14.90
C TRP A 160 14.74 -2.16 14.34
N PHE A 161 15.13 -3.42 14.17
CA PHE A 161 14.24 -4.47 13.66
C PHE A 161 13.10 -4.77 14.63
N LEU A 162 13.40 -4.83 15.94
CA LEU A 162 12.40 -5.05 16.97
C LEU A 162 11.40 -3.90 17.04
N TYR A 163 11.88 -2.66 17.05
CA TYR A 163 11.02 -1.48 17.06
C TYR A 163 10.11 -1.44 15.83
N SER A 164 10.68 -1.66 14.63
CA SER A 164 9.92 -1.65 13.38
C SER A 164 8.84 -2.75 13.35
N PHE A 165 9.18 -3.97 13.80
CA PHE A 165 8.23 -5.07 13.88
C PHE A 165 7.08 -4.78 14.86
N ILE A 166 7.39 -4.28 16.06
CA ILE A 166 6.38 -3.93 17.06
C ILE A 166 5.49 -2.80 16.54
N LEU A 167 6.09 -1.77 15.93
CA LEU A 167 5.34 -0.64 15.37
C LEU A 167 4.37 -1.10 14.29
N ASP A 168 4.83 -1.90 13.32
CA ASP A 168 3.97 -2.46 12.28
C ASP A 168 2.84 -3.30 12.89
N PHE A 169 3.14 -4.12 13.90
CA PHE A 169 2.13 -4.91 14.61
C PHE A 169 1.07 -4.02 15.30
N VAL A 170 1.51 -2.99 16.03
CA VAL A 170 0.61 -2.02 16.70
C VAL A 170 -0.26 -1.29 15.67
N ILE A 171 0.32 -0.84 14.55
CA ILE A 171 -0.41 -0.20 13.45
C ILE A 171 -1.50 -1.13 12.90
N VAL A 172 -1.19 -2.40 12.70
CA VAL A 172 -2.15 -3.41 12.22
C VAL A 172 -3.28 -3.60 13.22
N VAL A 173 -2.96 -3.82 14.50
CA VAL A 173 -3.96 -4.02 15.54
C VAL A 173 -4.87 -2.79 15.66
N MET A 174 -4.29 -1.59 15.68
CA MET A 174 -5.05 -0.33 15.72
C MET A 174 -5.89 -0.11 14.47
N THR A 175 -5.39 -0.50 13.30
CA THR A 175 -6.17 -0.46 12.05
C THR A 175 -7.38 -1.39 12.16
N VAL A 176 -7.17 -2.66 12.49
CA VAL A 176 -8.25 -3.65 12.59
C VAL A 176 -9.27 -3.26 13.66
N TYR A 177 -8.81 -2.83 14.83
CA TYR A 177 -9.67 -2.38 15.92
C TYR A 177 -10.46 -1.11 15.55
N GLY A 178 -9.83 -0.13 14.91
CA GLY A 178 -10.51 1.07 14.42
C GLY A 178 -11.57 0.76 13.37
N LEU A 179 -11.28 -0.16 12.44
CA LEU A 179 -12.26 -0.66 11.46
C LEU A 179 -13.41 -1.43 12.12
N PHE A 180 -13.14 -2.15 13.22
CA PHE A 180 -14.17 -2.88 13.96
C PHE A 180 -15.05 -1.95 14.80
N LEU A 181 -14.52 -0.85 15.33
CA LEU A 181 -15.32 0.12 16.07
C LEU A 181 -16.26 0.91 15.14
N GLN A 182 -15.83 1.16 13.89
CA GLN A 182 -16.65 1.79 12.85
C GLN A 182 -17.69 0.86 12.21
N ARG A 183 -17.90 -0.33 12.78
CA ARG A 183 -18.84 -1.38 12.31
C ARG A 183 -20.31 -0.94 12.26
N ALA A 184 -20.67 0.22 12.83
CA ALA A 184 -21.97 0.86 12.60
C ALA A 184 -22.18 1.32 11.14
N ALA A 185 -21.11 1.58 10.37
CA ALA A 185 -21.17 1.97 8.95
C ALA A 185 -21.13 0.77 7.96
N ARG A 186 -21.59 -0.40 8.42
CA ARG A 186 -21.38 -1.76 7.86
C ARG A 186 -21.84 -2.02 6.42
N SER A 187 -22.66 -1.16 5.82
CA SER A 187 -23.34 -1.46 4.55
C SER A 187 -22.55 -1.08 3.29
N THR A 188 -21.41 -0.42 3.42
CA THR A 188 -20.66 0.06 2.25
C THR A 188 -19.75 -1.02 1.68
N ARG A 189 -19.79 -1.21 0.34
CA ARG A 189 -18.84 -2.07 -0.41
C ARG A 189 -17.37 -1.76 -0.07
N LEU A 190 -17.11 -0.52 0.32
CA LEU A 190 -15.87 0.00 0.91
C LEU A 190 -15.31 -0.89 2.01
N TRP A 191 -16.13 -1.23 3.00
CA TRP A 191 -15.70 -1.96 4.18
C TRP A 191 -15.23 -3.39 3.82
N LYS A 192 -15.97 -4.08 2.94
CA LYS A 192 -15.62 -5.45 2.51
C LYS A 192 -14.32 -5.50 1.69
N SER A 193 -14.11 -4.56 0.77
CA SER A 193 -12.88 -4.55 -0.03
C SER A 193 -11.66 -4.19 0.81
N LEU A 194 -11.80 -3.17 1.67
CA LEU A 194 -10.72 -2.63 2.49
C LEU A 194 -10.28 -3.60 3.60
N TYR A 195 -11.24 -4.31 4.21
CA TYR A 195 -10.98 -5.33 5.23
C TYR A 195 -10.29 -6.56 4.64
N ARG A 196 -10.82 -7.11 3.53
CA ARG A 196 -10.31 -8.36 2.95
C ARG A 196 -8.92 -8.19 2.34
N HIS A 197 -8.69 -7.14 1.56
CA HIS A 197 -7.38 -6.94 0.95
C HIS A 197 -6.36 -6.43 1.97
N GLY A 198 -6.73 -5.46 2.81
CA GLY A 198 -5.81 -4.88 3.80
C GLY A 198 -5.25 -5.91 4.77
N ILE A 199 -6.11 -6.72 5.40
CA ILE A 199 -5.68 -7.67 6.44
C ILE A 199 -4.79 -8.77 5.87
N ILE A 200 -5.09 -9.28 4.67
CA ILE A 200 -4.27 -10.33 4.04
C ILE A 200 -2.85 -9.80 3.81
N TYR A 201 -2.70 -8.61 3.23
CA TYR A 201 -1.37 -8.04 3.00
C TYR A 201 -0.62 -7.81 4.32
N TYR A 202 -1.30 -7.38 5.39
CA TYR A 202 -0.68 -7.21 6.70
C TYR A 202 -0.21 -8.51 7.35
N VAL A 203 -1.02 -9.57 7.31
CA VAL A 203 -0.63 -10.89 7.83
C VAL A 203 0.59 -11.40 7.07
N VAL A 204 0.63 -11.22 5.74
CA VAL A 204 1.78 -11.58 4.92
C VAL A 204 3.02 -10.75 5.30
N THR A 205 2.89 -9.44 5.53
CA THR A 205 4.00 -8.60 6.01
C THR A 205 4.58 -9.09 7.34
N VAL A 206 3.74 -9.39 8.33
CA VAL A 206 4.20 -9.93 9.63
C VAL A 206 4.88 -11.29 9.45
N ALA A 207 4.29 -12.19 8.65
CA ALA A 207 4.86 -13.51 8.42
C ALA A 207 6.24 -13.46 7.74
N VAL A 208 6.45 -12.50 6.83
CA VAL A 208 7.72 -12.35 6.11
C VAL A 208 8.76 -11.58 6.93
N ASN A 209 8.34 -10.65 7.79
CA ASN A 209 9.25 -9.90 8.67
C ASN A 209 9.64 -10.68 9.94
N LEU A 210 8.86 -11.67 10.36
CA LEU A 210 9.15 -12.45 11.57
C LEU A 210 10.48 -13.24 11.48
N PRO A 211 10.79 -13.97 10.38
CA PRO A 211 12.10 -14.62 10.22
C PRO A 211 13.26 -13.64 10.30
N MET A 212 13.12 -12.45 9.70
CA MET A 212 14.14 -11.40 9.74
C MET A 212 14.45 -10.97 11.18
N LEU A 213 13.42 -10.79 12.02
CA LEU A 213 13.60 -10.48 13.44
C LEU A 213 14.27 -11.63 14.21
N ILE A 214 13.85 -12.88 13.97
CA ILE A 214 14.43 -14.06 14.62
C ILE A 214 15.92 -14.17 14.28
N PHE A 215 16.30 -14.00 13.01
CA PHE A 215 17.70 -14.06 12.60
C PHE A 215 18.52 -12.86 13.08
N ALA A 216 17.93 -11.66 13.14
CA ALA A 216 18.59 -10.50 13.73
C ALA A 216 18.89 -10.72 15.22
N TRP A 217 17.99 -11.39 15.95
CA TRP A 217 18.20 -11.72 17.37
C TRP A 217 19.20 -12.86 17.57
N SER A 218 19.07 -13.93 16.77
CA SER A 218 19.82 -15.17 16.96
C SER A 218 21.19 -15.19 16.30
N THR A 219 21.44 -14.34 15.30
CA THR A 219 22.66 -14.39 14.48
C THR A 219 23.26 -13.01 14.29
N GLN A 220 24.60 -12.95 14.25
CA GLN A 220 25.30 -11.70 13.93
C GLN A 220 25.66 -11.59 12.45
N SER A 221 25.27 -12.57 11.63
CA SER A 221 25.59 -12.62 10.20
C SER A 221 24.74 -11.62 9.41
N ALA A 222 25.37 -10.55 8.92
CA ALA A 222 24.73 -9.53 8.11
C ALA A 222 24.09 -10.08 6.83
N CYS A 223 24.63 -11.18 6.28
CA CYS A 223 24.12 -11.78 5.05
C CYS A 223 22.76 -12.48 5.27
N LEU A 224 22.59 -13.20 6.39
CA LEU A 224 21.29 -13.81 6.72
C LEU A 224 20.22 -12.75 6.98
N ILE A 225 20.58 -11.71 7.74
CA ILE A 225 19.69 -10.57 7.98
C ILE A 225 19.30 -9.92 6.64
N GLY A 226 20.27 -9.68 5.75
CA GLY A 226 20.05 -9.13 4.42
C GLY A 226 19.16 -10.00 3.52
N ALA A 227 19.38 -11.32 3.51
CA ALA A 227 18.59 -12.26 2.72
C ALA A 227 17.10 -12.24 3.09
N PHE A 228 16.77 -12.14 4.39
CA PHE A 228 15.39 -12.07 4.87
C PHE A 228 14.83 -10.64 4.92
N SER A 229 15.67 -9.59 4.90
CA SER A 229 15.17 -8.22 4.85
C SER A 229 14.58 -7.85 3.49
N ILE A 230 15.11 -8.40 2.39
CA ILE A 230 14.63 -8.14 1.02
C ILE A 230 13.17 -8.53 0.80
N PRO A 231 12.74 -9.77 1.10
CA PRO A 231 11.34 -10.14 0.95
C PRO A 231 10.44 -9.31 1.87
N GLY A 232 10.89 -9.07 3.12
CA GLY A 232 10.18 -8.24 4.09
C GLY A 232 9.93 -6.82 3.59
N LEU A 233 10.99 -6.17 3.08
CA LEU A 233 10.93 -4.83 2.51
C LEU A 233 9.99 -4.77 1.30
N THR A 234 10.14 -5.71 0.37
CA THR A 234 9.34 -5.78 -0.86
C THR A 234 7.86 -5.90 -0.55
N VAL A 235 7.51 -6.87 0.32
CA VAL A 235 6.13 -7.11 0.74
C VAL A 235 5.58 -5.90 1.51
N SER A 236 6.37 -5.26 2.38
CA SER A 236 5.96 -4.07 3.14
C SER A 236 5.64 -2.88 2.22
N VAL A 237 6.46 -2.63 1.20
CA VAL A 237 6.19 -1.57 0.20
C VAL A 237 4.96 -1.92 -0.63
N MET A 238 4.80 -3.18 -1.06
CA MET A 238 3.62 -3.60 -1.82
C MET A 238 2.33 -3.48 -1.00
N ALA A 239 2.35 -3.93 0.26
CA ALA A 239 1.23 -3.86 1.19
C ALA A 239 0.82 -2.41 1.48
N SER A 240 1.80 -1.55 1.81
CA SER A 240 1.56 -0.13 2.07
C SER A 240 1.10 0.63 0.84
N SER A 241 1.63 0.31 -0.33
CA SER A 241 1.19 0.90 -1.60
C SER A 241 -0.25 0.51 -1.92
N ARG A 242 -0.60 -0.79 -1.83
CA ARG A 242 -1.97 -1.27 -2.05
C ARG A 242 -2.97 -0.65 -1.08
N ALA A 243 -2.55 -0.42 0.17
CA ALA A 243 -3.36 0.28 1.14
C ALA A 243 -3.74 1.70 0.67
N VAL A 244 -2.79 2.45 0.10
CA VAL A 244 -3.03 3.79 -0.45
C VAL A 244 -3.87 3.74 -1.73
N THR A 245 -3.55 2.86 -2.68
CA THR A 245 -4.31 2.78 -3.94
C THR A 245 -5.77 2.39 -3.70
N SER A 246 -6.05 1.53 -2.72
CA SER A 246 -7.41 1.16 -2.36
C SER A 246 -8.27 2.34 -1.84
N LEU A 247 -7.63 3.41 -1.36
CA LEU A 247 -8.32 4.65 -0.97
C LEU A 247 -8.57 5.57 -2.17
N LEU A 248 -7.75 5.48 -3.21
CA LEU A 248 -7.87 6.28 -4.44
C LEU A 248 -8.91 5.72 -5.40
N GLU A 249 -9.07 4.40 -5.44
CA GLU A 249 -10.09 3.71 -6.25
C GLU A 249 -11.53 3.95 -5.75
N LEU A 250 -11.69 4.66 -4.64
CA LEU A 250 -13.01 4.96 -4.10
C LEU A 250 -13.67 6.03 -4.96
N PRO A 251 -14.89 5.79 -5.46
CA PRO A 251 -15.66 6.82 -6.14
C PRO A 251 -15.76 8.02 -5.20
N GLU A 252 -15.22 9.15 -5.65
CA GLU A 252 -15.40 10.40 -4.97
C GLU A 252 -16.90 10.57 -4.73
N LYS A 253 -17.27 10.80 -3.47
CA LYS A 253 -18.67 10.98 -3.06
C LYS A 253 -19.15 12.37 -3.50
N SER A 254 -18.98 12.67 -4.79
CA SER A 254 -19.23 13.97 -5.44
C SER A 254 -20.18 13.85 -6.63
N ASP A 255 -21.05 12.84 -6.68
CA ASP A 255 -22.20 12.84 -7.62
C ASP A 255 -23.55 12.41 -7.00
N MET A 256 -23.62 12.12 -5.70
CA MET A 256 -24.90 11.89 -4.99
C MET A 256 -25.52 13.17 -4.42
N ARG A 257 -25.37 14.30 -5.12
CA ARG A 257 -26.17 15.51 -4.88
C ARG A 257 -26.54 16.20 -6.21
N ARG A 258 -27.29 15.50 -7.04
CA ARG A 258 -28.27 16.10 -7.95
C ARG A 258 -29.64 15.47 -7.72
N PRO A 259 -30.54 16.07 -6.92
CA PRO A 259 -31.96 15.89 -7.16
C PRO A 259 -32.33 16.91 -8.25
N HIS A 260 -32.24 16.49 -9.51
CA HIS A 260 -33.04 17.09 -10.57
C HIS A 260 -33.63 15.95 -11.39
N ILE A 261 -34.58 15.25 -10.79
CA ILE A 261 -35.75 14.80 -11.55
C ILE A 261 -36.56 16.08 -11.76
N GLN A 262 -36.20 16.81 -12.81
CA GLN A 262 -37.10 17.72 -13.47
C GLN A 262 -37.50 17.04 -14.77
N GLU A 263 -38.47 16.13 -14.66
CA GLU A 263 -39.30 15.79 -15.80
C GLU A 263 -40.71 15.38 -15.32
N ARG A 264 -41.68 16.15 -15.81
CA ARG A 264 -43.14 15.92 -15.87
C ARG A 264 -43.95 16.22 -14.62
N MET A 265 -44.05 17.51 -14.31
CA MET A 265 -45.33 18.10 -13.94
C MET A 265 -45.90 18.78 -15.18
N ASN A 266 -46.76 18.06 -15.90
CA ASN A 266 -47.71 18.60 -16.86
C ASN A 266 -48.85 17.59 -16.96
N VAL A 267 -50.09 18.07 -16.79
CA VAL A 267 -51.38 17.38 -16.93
C VAL A 267 -51.74 16.53 -15.69
N ASP A 268 -52.76 16.77 -14.87
CA ASP A 268 -54.04 17.48 -15.04
C ASP A 268 -54.52 18.07 -13.70
N ILE A 269 -54.79 19.38 -13.68
CA ILE A 269 -55.76 20.00 -12.75
C ILE A 269 -56.96 20.39 -13.61
N SER A 270 -57.91 19.47 -13.78
CA SER A 270 -59.25 19.84 -14.25
C SER A 270 -60.28 18.78 -13.84
N ALA A 271 -60.60 18.74 -12.55
CA ALA A 271 -61.80 18.07 -12.06
C ALA A 271 -62.51 18.94 -11.02
N PHE A 272 -63.03 20.09 -11.48
CA PHE A 272 -64.19 20.72 -10.86
C PHE A 272 -65.14 21.21 -11.96
N ARG A 273 -66.00 20.28 -12.38
CA ARG A 273 -67.43 20.45 -12.64
C ARG A 273 -67.96 21.90 -12.56
N SER A 274 -68.37 22.48 -13.69
CA SER A 274 -69.70 23.11 -13.86
C SER A 274 -69.89 23.68 -15.27
N GLU A 275 -70.86 23.09 -15.97
CA GLU A 275 -71.85 23.71 -16.85
C GLU A 275 -71.49 24.45 -18.16
N ARG A 276 -72.15 23.93 -19.22
CA ARG A 276 -72.93 24.64 -20.27
C ARG A 276 -72.29 24.91 -21.63
N LEU A 277 -72.92 24.24 -22.63
CA LEU A 277 -73.31 24.73 -23.97
C LEU A 277 -72.13 25.01 -24.93
N SER A 278 -72.06 24.53 -26.18
CA SER A 278 -73.10 24.07 -27.11
C SER A 278 -72.46 23.38 -28.33
N THR A 279 -73.11 22.31 -28.80
CA THR A 279 -73.36 21.94 -30.23
C THR A 279 -72.23 21.93 -31.26
N ASN A 280 -71.85 20.72 -31.71
CA ASN A 280 -71.98 20.20 -33.10
C ASN A 280 -71.11 18.94 -33.22
N ILE A 281 -71.66 17.73 -33.14
CA ILE A 281 -72.29 16.91 -34.20
C ILE A 281 -71.38 16.69 -35.43
N ASN A 282 -70.79 15.50 -35.53
CA ASN A 282 -70.99 14.48 -36.60
C ASN A 282 -69.91 13.38 -36.42
N LEU A 283 -70.28 12.12 -36.13
CA LEU A 283 -70.59 11.03 -37.09
C LEU A 283 -69.37 10.72 -37.99
N SER A 284 -68.89 9.49 -38.18
CA SER A 284 -69.56 8.18 -38.12
C SER A 284 -68.53 7.02 -38.18
N LEU A 285 -68.88 5.92 -37.51
CA LEU A 285 -68.93 4.53 -37.98
C LEU A 285 -67.72 3.85 -38.68
N SER A 286 -67.39 2.66 -38.12
CA SER A 286 -67.31 1.37 -38.85
C SER A 286 -66.04 1.15 -39.72
N PHE A 287 -65.41 -0.02 -39.87
CA PHE A 287 -65.71 -1.40 -39.56
C PHE A 287 -64.40 -2.20 -39.57
N SER A 288 -64.48 -3.36 -38.94
CA SER A 288 -63.56 -4.48 -38.92
C SER A 288 -63.22 -5.09 -40.29
N SER A 289 -61.99 -5.60 -40.36
CA SER A 289 -61.59 -6.92 -40.88
C SER A 289 -61.26 -7.16 -42.37
N LEU A 290 -60.06 -7.76 -42.52
CA LEU A 290 -59.73 -9.00 -43.26
C LEU A 290 -59.64 -9.03 -44.81
N HIS A 291 -58.64 -9.82 -45.23
CA HIS A 291 -58.29 -10.32 -46.57
C HIS A 291 -57.61 -9.32 -47.53
N SER A 292 -56.56 -9.66 -48.27
CA SER A 292 -56.22 -10.96 -48.87
C SER A 292 -54.71 -11.08 -49.18
N MET A 293 -54.25 -12.33 -49.20
CA MET A 293 -53.06 -12.77 -49.92
C MET A 293 -53.19 -12.49 -51.42
N ARG A 294 -52.12 -12.07 -52.10
CA ARG A 294 -51.74 -12.67 -53.40
C ARG A 294 -50.27 -12.44 -53.74
N ALA A 295 -49.62 -13.54 -54.09
CA ALA A 295 -48.28 -13.63 -54.63
C ALA A 295 -48.26 -13.49 -56.17
N ARG A 296 -47.02 -13.35 -56.70
CA ARG A 296 -46.55 -13.48 -58.09
C ARG A 296 -46.73 -12.25 -58.99
N ASN A 297 -45.60 -11.63 -59.36
CA ASN A 297 -44.78 -12.09 -60.49
C ASN A 297 -43.29 -11.96 -60.14
#